data_AF-A0A4V3AUD9-F1
#
_entry.id   AF-A0A4V3AUD9-F1
#
_cell.length_a   1.000
_cell.length_b   1.000
_cell.length_c   1.000
_cell.angle_alpha   90.00
_cell.angle_beta   90.00
_cell.angle_gamma   90.00
#
_symmetry.space_group_name_H-M   'P 1'
#
loop_
_entity.id
_entity.type
_entity.pdbx_description
1 polymer ?
#
loop_
_entity_poly.entity_id
_entity_poly.type
_entity_poly.pdbx_seq_one_letter_code
_entity_poly.pdbx_strand_id
1 'polypeptide(L)' 'MVIHWGLEEDVLLGMCHPLQMVGSDGIFSGKRHPRLTGTFLRVLGKYVREDGALTLEQAIRKMTSAPAQLMRLHDGR' A
#
# COMPACT_ATOMS: atom_id res chain seq x y z
N MET A 1 -7.04 -17.42 -1.17
CA MET A 1 -6.39 -18.06 -0.01
C MET A 1 -5.61 -16.99 0.72
N VAL A 2 -5.79 -16.77 2.02
CA VAL A 2 -4.97 -15.84 2.80
C VAL A 2 -3.96 -16.67 3.56
N ILE A 3 -2.68 -16.45 3.28
CA ILE A 3 -1.58 -17.08 4.01
C ILE A 3 -0.97 -15.96 4.84
N HIS A 4 -1.08 -16.06 6.16
CA HIS A 4 -0.39 -15.15 7.07
C HIS A 4 1.03 -15.67 7.22
N TRP A 5 1.96 -15.03 6.54
CA TRP A 5 3.38 -15.32 6.60
C TRP A 5 4.12 -14.03 6.93
N GLY A 6 5.00 -14.08 7.93
CA GLY A 6 5.65 -12.90 8.53
C GLY A 6 4.89 -12.33 9.74
N LEU A 7 5.56 -11.42 10.46
CA LEU A 7 4.97 -10.68 11.58
C LEU A 7 4.41 -9.34 11.08
N GLU A 8 3.40 -8.81 11.75
CA GLU A 8 2.86 -7.47 11.42
C GLU A 8 3.94 -6.38 11.53
N GLU A 9 4.91 -6.57 12.44
CA GLU A 9 6.06 -5.68 12.63
C GLU A 9 6.94 -5.60 11.37
N ASP A 10 7.13 -6.71 10.65
CA ASP A 10 7.88 -6.73 9.40
C ASP A 10 7.14 -5.94 8.30
N VAL A 11 5.81 -6.05 8.27
CA VAL A 11 4.96 -5.29 7.36
C VAL A 11 5.06 -3.80 7.66
N LEU A 12 5.01 -3.42 8.94
CA LEU A 12 5.14 -2.03 9.37
C LEU A 12 6.54 -1.46 9.06
N LEU A 13 7.60 -2.25 9.24
CA LEU A 13 8.96 -1.86 8.88
C LEU A 13 9.04 -1.46 7.39
N GLY A 14 8.48 -2.29 6.51
CA GLY A 14 8.38 -1.97 5.08
C GLY A 14 7.46 -0.78 4.81
N MET A 15 6.27 -0.74 5.41
CA MET A 15 5.27 0.30 5.21
C MET A 15 5.79 1.71 5.56
N CYS A 16 6.51 1.83 6.67
CA CYS A 16 7.05 3.09 7.17
C CYS A 16 8.34 3.53 6.45
N HIS A 17 8.95 2.66 5.65
CA HIS A 17 10.16 3.02 4.90
C HIS A 17 9.87 4.16 3.89
N PRO A 18 10.70 5.22 3.80
CA PRO A 18 10.42 6.39 2.94
C PRO A 18 10.22 6.08 1.45
N LEU A 19 10.85 5.00 0.96
CA LEU A 19 10.79 4.58 -0.45
C LEU A 19 9.68 3.55 -0.76
N GLN A 20 8.98 3.01 0.24
CA GLN A 20 7.93 2.04 -0.01
C GLN A 20 6.74 2.71 -0.71
N MET A 21 6.15 2.00 -1.69
CA MET A 21 4.94 2.39 -2.41
C MET A 21 3.90 1.28 -2.35
N VAL A 22 2.62 1.66 -2.38
CA VAL A 22 1.50 0.72 -2.22
C VAL A 22 1.14 0.11 -3.58
N GLY A 23 1.14 -1.23 -3.64
CA GLY A 23 0.61 -1.99 -4.76
C GLY A 23 -0.29 -3.11 -4.24
N SER A 24 -1.41 -3.37 -4.90
CA SER A 24 -2.37 -4.38 -4.42
C SER A 24 -1.90 -5.81 -4.65
N ASP A 25 -1.09 -6.05 -5.69
CA ASP A 25 -0.74 -7.39 -6.17
C ASP A 25 -2.00 -8.29 -6.33
N GLY A 26 -3.08 -7.67 -6.82
CA GLY A 26 -4.37 -8.30 -6.98
C GLY A 26 -4.34 -9.30 -8.15
N ILE A 27 -4.64 -10.57 -7.87
CA ILE A 27 -4.78 -11.62 -8.90
C ILE A 27 -6.27 -11.90 -9.09
N PHE A 28 -6.75 -11.77 -10.35
CA PHE A 28 -8.16 -11.92 -10.70
C PHE A 28 -8.60 -13.39 -10.87
N SER A 29 -7.67 -14.31 -11.06
CA SER A 29 -7.95 -15.73 -11.24
C SER A 29 -8.10 -16.46 -9.89
N GLY A 30 -8.91 -17.53 -9.89
CA GLY A 30 -9.10 -18.39 -8.71
C GLY A 30 -9.81 -17.71 -7.53
N LYS A 31 -9.55 -18.21 -6.31
CA LYS A 31 -10.12 -17.66 -5.07
C LYS A 31 -9.44 -16.34 -4.70
N ARG A 32 -10.12 -15.23 -5.00
CA ARG A 32 -9.66 -13.85 -4.81
C ARG A 32 -9.13 -13.60 -3.40
N HIS A 33 -7.94 -13.00 -3.31
CA HIS A 33 -7.38 -12.51 -2.04
C HIS A 33 -7.98 -11.12 -1.71
N PRO A 34 -8.27 -10.79 -0.43
CA PRO A 34 -8.84 -9.49 -0.05
C PRO A 34 -8.04 -8.27 -0.53
N ARG A 35 -6.72 -8.43 -0.71
CA ARG A 35 -5.82 -7.41 -1.27
C ARG A 35 -6.25 -6.90 -2.65
N LEU A 36 -6.98 -7.71 -3.43
CA LEU A 36 -7.49 -7.33 -4.75
C LEU A 36 -8.32 -6.05 -4.71
N THR A 37 -9.17 -5.89 -3.70
CA THR A 37 -10.10 -4.76 -3.58
C THR A 37 -9.86 -3.89 -2.34
N GLY A 38 -9.16 -4.42 -1.34
CA GLY A 38 -9.04 -3.77 -0.03
C GLY A 38 -7.72 -3.06 0.24
N THR A 39 -6.70 -3.17 -0.61
CA THR A 39 -5.33 -2.72 -0.25
C THR A 39 -5.27 -1.24 0.13
N PHE A 40 -5.76 -0.35 -0.72
CA PHE A 40 -5.72 1.10 -0.48
C PHE A 40 -6.58 1.51 0.71
N LEU A 41 -7.76 0.88 0.87
CA LEU A 41 -8.65 1.11 2.01
C LEU A 41 -8.03 0.62 3.33
N ARG A 42 -7.31 -0.51 3.31
CA ARG A 42 -6.60 -1.01 4.48
C ARG A 42 -5.47 -0.07 4.88
N VAL A 43 -4.74 0.51 3.93
CA VAL A 43 -3.72 1.52 4.23
C VAL A 43 -4.32 2.73 4.95
N LEU A 44 -5.41 3.29 4.42
CA LEU A 44 -6.07 4.45 5.01
C LEU A 44 -6.78 4.14 6.35
N GLY A 45 -7.41 2.98 6.47
CA GLY A 45 -8.14 2.59 7.68
C GLY A 45 -7.22 2.10 8.79
N LYS A 46 -6.43 1.07 8.49
CA LYS A 46 -5.57 0.44 9.50
C LYS A 46 -4.31 1.25 9.76
N TYR A 47 -3.48 1.47 8.73
CA TYR A 47 -2.13 2.04 8.97
C TYR A 47 -2.11 3.55 9.19
N VAL A 48 -3.13 4.29 8.74
CA VAL A 48 -3.25 5.73 9.02
C VAL A 48 -4.13 5.98 10.25
N ARG A 49 -5.41 5.57 10.22
CA ARG A 49 -6.37 5.95 11.27
C ARG A 49 -6.24 5.13 12.56
N GLU A 50 -6.09 3.80 12.46
CA GLU A 50 -6.10 2.92 13.63
C GLU A 50 -4.73 2.83 14.30
N ASP A 51 -3.69 2.53 13.52
CA ASP A 51 -2.34 2.29 14.04
C ASP A 51 -1.50 3.58 14.14
N GLY A 52 -1.88 4.65 13.43
CA GLY A 52 -1.09 5.89 13.37
C GLY A 52 0.32 5.73 12.79
N ALA A 53 0.59 4.61 12.10
CA ALA A 53 1.91 4.28 11.55
C ALA A 53 2.32 5.22 10.41
N LEU A 54 1.34 5.79 9.70
CA LEU A 54 1.54 6.79 8.66
C LEU A 54 0.64 8.00 8.91
N THR A 55 1.13 9.20 8.59
CA THR A 55 0.25 10.35 8.34
C THR A 55 -0.56 10.14 7.06
N LEU A 56 -1.69 10.83 6.95
CA LEU A 56 -2.52 10.75 5.75
C LEU A 56 -1.74 11.21 4.51
N GLU A 57 -0.94 12.27 4.63
CA GLU A 57 -0.10 12.83 3.57
C GLU A 57 0.95 11.82 3.09
N GLN A 58 1.61 11.11 4.03
CA GLN A 58 2.55 10.04 3.68
C GLN A 58 1.85 8.92 2.92
N ALA A 59 0.69 8.46 3.40
CA ALA A 59 -0.07 7.42 2.72
C ALA A 59 -0.48 7.84 1.31
N ILE A 60 -1.05 9.04 1.14
CA ILE A 60 -1.45 9.56 -0.18
C ILE A 60 -0.23 9.66 -1.11
N ARG A 61 0.91 10.18 -0.65
CA ARG A 61 2.16 10.24 -1.44
C ARG A 61 2.56 8.84 -1.93
N LYS A 62 2.57 7.84 -1.04
CA LYS A 62 2.92 6.44 -1.34
C LYS A 62 1.97 5.75 -2.33
N MET A 63 0.75 6.27 -2.49
CA MET A 63 -0.29 5.76 -3.38
C MET A 63 -0.44 6.59 -4.68
N THR A 64 0.25 7.73 -4.81
CA THR A 64 0.06 8.67 -5.94
C THR A 64 1.40 9.20 -6.50
N SER A 65 1.95 10.27 -5.94
CA SER A 65 3.10 10.99 -6.50
C SER A 65 4.39 10.17 -6.47
N ALA A 66 4.62 9.33 -5.45
CA ALA A 66 5.79 8.46 -5.41
C ALA A 66 5.80 7.42 -6.56
N PRO A 67 4.75 6.61 -6.78
CA PRO A 67 4.72 5.70 -7.92
C PRO A 67 4.73 6.44 -9.27
N ALA A 68 4.08 7.61 -9.38
CA ALA A 68 4.15 8.43 -10.59
C ALA A 68 5.59 8.90 -10.89
N GLN A 69 6.33 9.36 -9.87
CA GLN A 69 7.75 9.73 -9.99
C GLN A 69 8.63 8.54 -10.40
N LEU A 70 8.43 7.37 -9.76
CA LEU A 70 9.20 6.17 -10.09
C LEU A 70 8.98 5.74 -11.54
N MET A 71 7.73 5.72 -11.99
CA MET A 71 7.34 5.27 -13.33
C MET A 71 7.44 6.36 -14.39
N ARG A 72 7.87 7.58 -14.02
CA ARG A 72 7.95 8.75 -14.91
C ARG A 72 6.64 9.05 -15.62
N LEU A 73 5.53 8.92 -14.89
CA LEU A 73 4.22 9.30 -15.35
C LEU A 73 4.10 10.83 -15.22
N HIS A 74 4.41 11.52 -16.31
CA HIS A 74 4.27 12.96 -16.42
C HIS A 74 2.98 13.31 -17.15
N ASP A 75 2.29 14.35 -16.69
CA ASP A 75 1.21 14.99 -17.43
C ASP A 75 1.83 15.65 -18.65
N GLY A 76 1.88 14.91 -19.78
CA GLY A 76 2.62 15.26 -20.98
C GLY A 76 2.55 16.75 -21.32
N ARG A 77 3.67 17.43 -21.12
CA ARG A 77 4.11 18.59 -21.90
C ARG A 77 5.38 18.19 -22.62
#